data_AF-A0A373FS46-F1
#
_entry.id   AF-A0A373FS46-F1
#
_cell.length_a   1.000
_cell.length_b   1.000
_cell.length_c   1.000
_cell.angle_alpha   90.00
_cell.angle_beta   90.00
_cell.angle_gamma   90.00
#
_symmetry.space_group_name_H-M   'P 1'
#
loop_
_entity.id
_entity.type
_entity.pdbx_description
1 polymer ?
#
loop_
_entity_poly.entity_id
_entity_poly.type
_entity_poly.pdbx_seq_one_letter_code
_entity_poly.pdbx_strand_id
1 'polypeptide(L)'
;MHPEQIKAELRMKGISPTALADEMRVANSSVSQVISGRAVSARIRQRISEITGISIDVLWPPAEQRPSLRRTRAEIALARGARAAA
;
A
#
# COMPACT_ATOMS: atom_id res chain seq x y z
N MET A 1 1.05 2.50 -2.23
CA MET A 1 -0.22 2.98 -2.83
C MET A 1 -1.31 3.05 -1.75
N HIS A 2 -2.31 3.91 -1.92
CA HIS A 2 -3.48 3.95 -1.04
C HIS A 2 -4.44 2.79 -1.35
N PRO A 3 -5.06 2.12 -0.37
CA PRO A 3 -5.94 0.97 -0.62
C PRO A 3 -7.09 1.25 -1.63
N GLU A 4 -7.66 2.46 -1.62
CA GLU A 4 -8.70 2.83 -2.58
C GLU A 4 -8.18 2.97 -4.01
N GLN A 5 -6.91 3.33 -4.20
CA GLN A 5 -6.31 3.32 -5.54
C GLN A 5 -6.18 1.89 -6.06
N ILE A 6 -5.75 0.94 -5.23
CA ILE A 6 -5.70 -0.49 -5.62
C ILE A 6 -7.08 -0.99 -6.04
N LYS A 7 -8.13 -0.64 -5.28
CA LYS A 7 -9.51 -0.98 -5.65
C LYS A 7 -9.97 -0.31 -6.94
N ALA A 8 -9.56 0.94 -7.18
CA ALA A 8 -9.87 1.66 -8.42
C ALA A 8 -9.22 0.97 -9.62
N GLU A 9 -7.93 0.63 -9.53
CA GLU A 9 -7.20 -0.10 -10.58
C GLU A 9 -7.87 -1.44 -10.92
N LEU A 10 -8.24 -2.22 -9.90
CA LEU A 10 -8.98 -3.47 -10.11
C LEU A 10 -10.29 -3.22 -10.89
N ARG A 11 -11.07 -2.20 -10.49
CA ARG A 11 -12.33 -1.85 -11.17
C ARG A 11 -12.10 -1.34 -12.59
N MET A 12 -11.04 -0.58 -12.84
CA MET A 12 -10.66 -0.14 -14.19
C MET A 12 -10.29 -1.31 -15.10
N LYS A 13 -9.79 -2.41 -14.53
CA LYS A 13 -9.58 -3.69 -15.22
C LYS A 13 -10.84 -4.56 -15.31
N GLY A 14 -11.99 -4.06 -14.86
CA GLY A 14 -13.27 -4.78 -14.88
C GLY A 14 -13.41 -5.85 -13.79
N ILE A 15 -12.49 -5.91 -12.83
CA ILE A 15 -12.51 -6.92 -11.76
C ILE A 15 -12.88 -6.27 -10.43
N SER A 16 -13.88 -6.83 -9.75
CA SER A 16 -14.21 -6.43 -8.39
C SER A 16 -13.41 -7.26 -7.37
N PRO A 17 -13.13 -6.72 -6.16
CA PRO A 17 -12.52 -7.51 -5.09
C PRO A 17 -13.34 -8.76 -4.72
N THR A 18 -14.66 -8.72 -4.89
CA THR A 18 -15.55 -9.87 -4.68
C THR A 18 -15.35 -10.92 -5.76
N ALA A 19 -15.34 -10.53 -7.04
CA ALA A 19 -15.07 -11.45 -8.14
C ALA A 19 -13.68 -12.10 -8.02
N LEU A 20 -12.67 -11.34 -7.58
CA LEU A 20 -11.34 -11.88 -7.28
C LEU A 20 -11.39 -12.91 -6.14
N ALA A 21 -12.16 -12.64 -5.07
CA ALA A 21 -12.31 -13.56 -3.96
C ALA A 21 -12.97 -14.89 -4.41
N ASP A 22 -14.00 -14.80 -5.25
CA ASP A 22 -14.70 -15.94 -5.83
C ASP A 22 -13.77 -16.77 -6.74
N GLU A 23 -13.04 -16.10 -7.64
CA GLU A 23 -12.04 -16.73 -8.51
C GLU A 23 -10.98 -17.49 -7.72
N MET A 24 -10.46 -16.87 -6.66
CA MET A 24 -9.41 -17.46 -5.82
C MET A 24 -9.93 -18.45 -4.77
N ARG A 25 -11.26 -18.58 -4.62
CA ARG A 25 -11.94 -19.38 -3.58
C ARG A 25 -11.49 -19.01 -2.16
N VAL A 26 -11.44 -17.71 -1.87
CA VAL A 26 -11.09 -17.18 -0.54
C VAL A 26 -12.22 -16.29 -0.01
N ALA A 27 -12.23 -16.05 1.30
CA ALA A 27 -13.19 -15.12 1.88
C ALA A 27 -12.92 -13.68 1.38
N ASN A 28 -13.98 -12.92 1.12
CA ASN A 28 -13.88 -11.50 0.71
C ASN A 28 -13.07 -10.66 1.72
N SER A 29 -13.20 -10.97 3.01
CA SER A 29 -12.43 -10.35 4.09
C SER A 29 -10.92 -10.54 3.91
N SER A 30 -10.47 -11.69 3.39
CA SER A 30 -9.06 -11.96 3.14
C SER A 30 -8.51 -11.03 2.05
N VAL A 31 -9.25 -10.87 0.95
CA VAL A 31 -8.89 -9.93 -0.12
C VAL A 31 -8.87 -8.50 0.40
N SER A 32 -9.89 -8.08 1.16
CA SER A 32 -9.96 -6.75 1.77
C SER A 32 -8.81 -6.45 2.75
N GLN A 33 -8.41 -7.44 3.56
CA GLN A 33 -7.26 -7.32 4.45
C GLN A 33 -5.94 -7.20 3.69
N VAL A 34 -5.79 -7.91 2.56
CA VAL A 34 -4.60 -7.80 1.70
C VAL A 34 -4.57 -6.43 1.01
N ILE A 35 -5.67 -5.98 0.41
CA ILE A 35 -5.74 -4.65 -0.24
C ILE A 35 -5.39 -3.53 0.75
N SER A 36 -5.86 -3.61 2.00
CA SER A 36 -5.52 -2.63 3.04
C SER A 36 -4.11 -2.78 3.62
N GLY A 37 -3.36 -3.81 3.21
CA GLY A 37 -2.00 -4.09 3.69
C GLY A 37 -1.93 -4.69 5.10
N ARG A 38 -3.07 -5.05 5.70
CA ARG A 38 -3.13 -5.72 7.02
C ARG A 38 -2.73 -7.19 6.96
N ALA A 39 -2.95 -7.84 5.82
CA ALA A 39 -2.50 -9.18 5.53
C ALA A 39 -1.45 -9.19 4.40
N VAL A 40 -0.58 -10.20 4.41
CA VAL A 40 0.59 -10.31 3.52
C VAL A 40 0.53 -11.55 2.60
N SER A 41 -0.65 -12.10 2.36
CA SER A 41 -0.82 -13.29 1.52
C SER A 41 -0.20 -13.11 0.13
N ALA A 42 0.88 -13.86 -0.14
CA ALA A 42 1.64 -13.76 -1.38
C ALA A 42 0.78 -14.11 -2.61
N ARG A 43 -0.07 -15.14 -2.51
CA ARG A 43 -0.99 -15.56 -3.59
C ARG A 43 -1.92 -14.42 -4.03
N ILE A 44 -2.54 -13.72 -3.07
CA ILE A 44 -3.51 -12.65 -3.38
C ILE A 44 -2.77 -11.43 -3.95
N ARG A 45 -1.62 -11.07 -3.38
CA ARG A 45 -0.81 -9.95 -3.89
C ARG A 45 -0.31 -10.18 -5.31
N GLN A 46 0.19 -11.38 -5.57
CA GLN A 46 0.63 -11.78 -6.91
C GLN A 46 -0.51 -11.70 -7.91
N ARG A 47 -1.70 -12.23 -7.57
CA ARG A 47 -2.86 -12.18 -8.46
C ARG A 47 -3.32 -10.75 -8.76
N ILE A 48 -3.33 -9.87 -7.76
CA ILE A 48 -3.66 -8.44 -7.96
C ILE A 48 -2.59 -7.76 -8.84
N SER A 49 -1.32 -8.10 -8.66
CA SER A 49 -0.22 -7.58 -9.48
C SER A 49 -0.39 -7.99 -10.95
N GLU A 50 -0.73 -9.25 -11.23
CA GLU A 50 -1.03 -9.74 -12.58
C GLU A 50 -2.21 -9.03 -13.23
N ILE A 51 -3.30 -8.83 -12.50
CA ILE A 51 -4.51 -8.16 -13.01
C ILE A 51 -4.24 -6.69 -13.34
N THR A 52 -3.56 -5.99 -12.43
CA THR A 52 -3.31 -4.55 -12.56
C THR A 52 -2.14 -4.24 -13.49
N GLY A 53 -1.19 -5.17 -13.63
CA GLY A 53 0.08 -4.94 -14.31
C GLY A 53 1.07 -4.10 -13.49
N ILE A 54 0.76 -3.85 -12.22
CA ILE A 54 1.57 -3.03 -11.31
C ILE A 54 2.37 -3.97 -10.41
N SER A 55 3.65 -3.69 -10.17
CA SER A 55 4.49 -4.51 -9.31
C SER A 55 3.99 -4.51 -7.85
N ILE A 56 4.25 -5.60 -7.13
CA ILE A 56 3.85 -5.76 -5.72
C ILE A 56 4.42 -4.62 -4.86
N ASP A 57 5.66 -4.19 -5.11
CA ASP A 57 6.32 -3.13 -4.33
C ASP A 57 5.69 -1.75 -4.54
N VAL A 58 5.05 -1.51 -5.69
CA VAL A 58 4.32 -0.25 -5.94
C VAL A 58 2.94 -0.30 -5.28
N LEU A 59 2.24 -1.43 -5.42
CA LEU A 59 0.93 -1.67 -4.78
C LEU A 59 1.06 -1.59 -3.24
N TRP A 60 2.04 -2.29 -2.67
CA TRP A 60 2.32 -2.36 -1.24
C TRP A 60 3.76 -1.90 -0.94
N PRO A 61 4.00 -0.58 -0.85
CA PRO A 61 5.34 -0.06 -0.61
C PRO A 61 5.90 -0.54 0.72
N PRO A 62 7.22 -0.85 0.77
CA PRO A 62 7.94 -1.17 1.99
C PRO A 62 7.69 -0.16 3.10
N ALA A 63 7.76 -0.61 4.35
CA ALA A 63 7.55 0.26 5.52
C ALA A 63 8.53 1.43 5.57
N GLU A 64 9.74 1.24 5.03
CA GLU A 64 10.80 2.25 4.93
C GLU A 64 10.41 3.45 4.05
N GLN A 65 9.50 3.24 3.09
CA GLN A 65 9.01 4.30 2.21
C GLN A 65 7.83 5.07 2.82
N ARG A 66 7.37 4.69 4.02
CA ARG A 66 6.31 5.43 4.71
C ARG A 66 6.91 6.69 5.32
N PRO A 67 6.37 7.88 5.03
CA PRO A 67 6.88 9.12 5.59
C PRO A 67 6.84 9.04 7.12
N SER A 68 8.01 9.13 7.76
CA SER A 68 8.11 9.17 9.21
C SER A 68 7.87 10.59 9.70
N LEU A 69 7.00 10.76 10.69
CA LEU A 69 6.84 12.05 11.38
C LEU A 69 8.06 12.42 12.23
N ARG A 70 8.96 11.47 12.48
CA ARG A 70 10.20 11.70 13.22
C ARG A 70 11.18 12.44 12.34
N ARG A 71 11.51 13.67 12.74
CA ARG A 71 12.67 14.40 12.22
C ARG A 71 13.95 13.68 12.62
N THR A 72 14.91 13.63 11.71
CA THR A 72 16.28 13.21 11.98
C THR A 72 16.96 14.17 12.94
N ARG A 73 18.01 13.68 13.60
CA ARG A 73 18.82 14.51 14.52
C ARG A 73 19.41 15.74 13.81
N ALA A 74 19.79 15.60 12.54
CA ALA A 74 20.29 16.69 11.72
C ALA A 74 19.22 17.75 11.46
N GLU A 75 18.00 17.34 11.07
CA GLU A 75 16.87 18.26 10.88
C GLU A 75 16.48 18.98 12.18
N ILE A 76 16.56 18.30 13.33
CA ILE A 76 16.32 18.92 14.64
C ILE A 76 17.40 19.95 14.96
N ALA A 77 18.67 19.63 14.71
CA ALA A 77 19.77 20.57 14.93
C ALA A 77 19.64 21.82 14.05
N LEU A 78 19.32 21.63 12.76
CA LEU A 78 19.07 22.72 11.82
C LEU A 78 17.90 23.62 12.27
N ALA A 79 16.77 23.02 12.65
CA ALA A 79 15.60 23.76 13.11
C ALA A 79 15.86 24.54 14.41
N ARG A 80 16.67 24.00 15.32
CA ARG A 80 17.08 24.70 16.56
C ARG A 80 18.04 25.84 16.27
N GLY A 81 19.00 25.65 15.36
CA GLY A 81 19.91 26.70 14.92
C GLY A 81 19.19 27.87 14.25
N ALA A 82 18.24 27.57 13.35
CA ALA A 82 17.45 28.60 12.67
C ALA A 82 16.59 29.44 13.63
N ARG A 83 16.07 28.83 14.71
CA ARG A 83 15.28 29.54 15.73
C ARG A 83 16.12 30.42 16.66
N ALA A 84 17.41 30.14 16.82
CA ALA A 84 18.31 30.97 17.63
C ALA A 84 18.85 32.20 16.85
N ALA A 85 18.73 32.19 15.53
CA ALA A 85 19.21 33.26 14.64
C ALA A 85 18.11 34.25 14.21
N ALA A 86 16.85 34.03 14.62
CA ALA A 86 15.69 34.87 14.35
C ALA A 86 15.21 35.55 15.63
#